data_AF-G4SXX2-F1
#
_entry.id   AF-G4SXX2-F1
#
_cell.length_a   1.000
_cell.length_b   1.000
_cell.length_c   1.000
_cell.angle_alpha   90.00
_cell.angle_beta   90.00
_cell.angle_gamma   90.00
#
_symmetry.space_group_name_H-M   'P 1'
#
loop_
_entity.id
_entity.type
_entity.pdbx_description
1 polymer ?
#
loop_
_entity_poly.entity_id
_entity_poly.type
_entity_poly.pdbx_seq_one_letter_code
_entity_poly.pdbx_strand_id
1 'polypeptide(L)'
;MKNINVALVRLLQFVVFVLFTFMVLIYFGAMVLLPLDAAVLLIKLMTLFGLNGFIAAFIAIPIVAYLGLRVYRIPGLVKMVIDTGVELVNTGKAKIDAFNALAESEKV
;
A
#
# COMPACT_ATOMS: atom_id res chain seq x y z
N MET A 1 22.48 22.98 23.36
CA MET A 1 21.31 22.13 23.65
C MET A 1 20.20 22.29 22.60
N LYS A 2 19.79 23.52 22.22
CA LYS A 2 18.81 23.75 21.14
C LYS A 2 19.11 23.06 19.81
N ASN A 3 20.37 23.06 19.36
CA ASN A 3 20.76 22.35 18.12
C ASN A 3 20.57 20.83 18.19
N ILE A 4 20.67 20.24 19.39
CA ILE A 4 20.45 18.80 19.61
C ILE A 4 18.94 18.51 19.53
N ASN A 5 18.09 19.34 20.13
CA ASN A 5 16.63 19.19 20.05
C ASN A 5 16.15 19.28 18.58
N VAL A 6 16.64 20.27 17.83
CA VAL A 6 16.32 20.41 16.40
C VAL A 6 16.80 19.19 15.60
N ALA A 7 18.00 18.68 15.88
CA ALA A 7 18.52 17.48 15.23
C ALA A 7 17.68 16.24 15.54
N LEU A 8 17.23 16.07 16.79
CA LEU A 8 16.35 14.96 17.20
C LEU A 8 14.98 15.03 16.52
N VAL A 9 14.38 16.23 16.43
CA VAL A 9 13.11 16.44 15.73
C VAL A 9 13.25 16.10 14.24
N ARG A 10 14.32 16.57 13.60
CA ARG A 10 14.62 16.27 12.17
C ARG A 10 14.88 14.78 11.94
N LEU A 11 15.55 14.11 12.87
CA LEU A 11 15.78 12.67 12.79
C LEU A 11 14.46 11.89 12.86
N LEU A 12 13.58 12.20 13.82
CA LEU A 12 12.27 11.57 13.91
C LEU A 12 11.38 11.90 12.71
N GLN A 13 11.41 13.15 12.22
CA GLN A 13 10.72 13.55 11.00
C GLN A 13 11.11 12.66 9.81
N PHE A 14 12.41 12.39 9.65
CA PHE A 14 12.91 11.51 8.61
C PHE A 14 12.39 10.07 8.79
N VAL A 15 12.42 9.53 10.00
CA VAL A 15 11.90 8.18 10.29
C VAL A 15 10.41 8.08 9.95
N VAL A 16 9.61 9.07 10.35
CA VAL A 16 8.17 9.11 10.04
C VAL A 16 7.92 9.25 8.55
N PHE A 17 8.69 10.07 7.85
CA PHE A 17 8.60 10.19 6.39
C PHE A 17 8.88 8.86 5.67
N VAL A 18 9.93 8.16 6.06
CA VAL A 18 10.27 6.83 5.50
C VAL A 18 9.15 5.84 5.77
N LEU A 19 8.59 5.83 6.98
CA LEU A 19 7.49 4.95 7.36
C LEU A 19 6.23 5.23 6.52
N PHE A 20 5.85 6.49 6.31
CA PHE A 20 4.72 6.82 5.43
C PHE A 20 4.96 6.42 3.98
N THR A 21 6.18 6.65 3.47
CA THR A 21 6.57 6.21 2.12
C THR A 21 6.44 4.69 1.98
N PHE A 22 6.91 3.94 2.97
CA PHE A 22 6.79 2.49 3.01
C PHE A 22 5.33 2.02 3.07
N MET A 23 4.49 2.66 3.89
CA MET A 23 3.05 2.35 3.95
C MET A 23 2.34 2.57 2.61
N VAL A 24 2.64 3.67 1.92
CA VAL A 24 2.09 3.95 0.59
C VAL A 24 2.51 2.87 -0.41
N LEU A 25 3.79 2.47 -0.40
CA LEU A 25 4.29 1.38 -1.25
C LEU A 25 3.60 0.04 -0.93
N ILE A 26 3.40 -0.29 0.35
CA ILE A 26 2.66 -1.49 0.75
C ILE A 26 1.22 -1.42 0.27
N TYR A 27 0.55 -0.27 0.41
CA TYR A 27 -0.85 -0.11 0.02
C TYR A 27 -1.04 -0.43 -1.47
N PHE A 28 -0.26 0.22 -2.34
CA PHE A 28 -0.33 -0.05 -3.77
C PHE A 28 0.22 -1.42 -4.15
N GLY A 29 1.27 -1.89 -3.46
CA GLY A 29 1.82 -3.23 -3.65
C GLY A 29 0.79 -4.32 -3.34
N ALA A 30 0.06 -4.20 -2.24
CA ALA A 30 -0.99 -5.13 -1.84
C ALA A 30 -2.15 -5.16 -2.86
N MET A 31 -2.52 -4.01 -3.42
CA MET A 31 -3.57 -3.94 -4.46
C MET A 31 -3.21 -4.75 -5.72
N VAL A 32 -1.92 -4.90 -6.03
CA VAL A 32 -1.45 -5.71 -7.17
C VAL A 32 -1.17 -7.16 -6.75
N LEU A 33 -0.52 -7.35 -5.60
CA LEU A 33 -0.10 -8.66 -5.13
C LEU A 33 -1.27 -9.52 -4.68
N LEU A 34 -2.33 -8.96 -4.08
CA LEU A 34 -3.45 -9.76 -3.58
C LEU A 34 -4.20 -10.50 -4.69
N PRO A 35 -4.59 -9.87 -5.83
CA PRO A 35 -5.15 -10.61 -6.95
C PRO A 35 -4.21 -11.67 -7.51
N LEU A 36 -2.92 -11.34 -7.63
CA LEU A 36 -1.93 -12.28 -8.14
C LEU A 36 -1.76 -13.50 -7.23
N ASP A 37 -1.68 -13.28 -5.92
CA ASP A 37 -1.59 -14.32 -4.91
C ASP A 37 -2.85 -15.18 -4.88
N ALA A 38 -4.04 -14.58 -5.02
CA ALA A 38 -5.29 -15.32 -5.15
C ALA A 38 -5.27 -16.27 -6.36
N ALA A 39 -4.70 -15.85 -7.50
CA ALA A 39 -4.54 -16.71 -8.66
C ALA A 39 -3.59 -17.88 -8.37
N VAL A 40 -2.44 -17.61 -7.76
CA VAL A 40 -1.47 -18.65 -7.36
C VAL A 40 -2.09 -19.64 -6.38
N LEU A 41 -2.87 -19.17 -5.41
CA LEU A 41 -3.50 -19.99 -4.39
C LEU A 41 -4.58 -20.90 -5.01
N LEU A 42 -5.37 -20.39 -5.95
CA LEU A 42 -6.31 -21.21 -6.73
C LEU A 42 -5.58 -22.26 -7.59
N ILE A 43 -4.46 -21.91 -8.22
CA ILE A 43 -3.66 -22.86 -8.99
C ILE A 43 -3.16 -23.99 -8.09
N LYS A 44 -2.62 -23.65 -6.92
CA LYS A 44 -2.14 -24.63 -5.93
C LYS A 44 -3.28 -25.53 -5.46
N LEU A 45 -4.44 -24.96 -5.17
CA LEU A 45 -5.63 -25.70 -4.77
C LEU A 45 -6.04 -26.71 -5.85
N MET A 46 -6.12 -26.30 -7.10
CA MET A 46 -6.49 -27.18 -8.21
C MET A 46 -5.44 -28.27 -8.46
N THR A 47 -4.16 -27.93 -8.33
CA THR A 47 -3.05 -28.89 -8.46
C THR A 47 -3.10 -29.94 -7.35
N LEU A 48 -3.55 -29.59 -6.15
CA LEU A 48 -3.77 -30.54 -5.04
C LEU A 48 -4.76 -31.65 -5.41
N PHE A 49 -5.76 -31.34 -6.23
CA PHE A 49 -6.76 -32.30 -6.70
C PHE A 49 -6.33 -33.07 -7.97
N GLY A 50 -5.05 -32.99 -8.35
CA GLY A 50 -4.48 -33.76 -9.47
C GLY A 50 -4.58 -33.07 -10.83
N LEU A 51 -4.99 -31.81 -10.91
CA LEU A 51 -4.88 -31.05 -12.15
C LEU A 51 -3.43 -30.66 -12.43
N ASN A 52 -3.00 -30.75 -13.70
CA ASN A 52 -1.71 -30.24 -14.11
C ASN A 52 -1.67 -28.71 -13.91
N GLY A 53 -0.57 -28.18 -13.37
CA GLY A 53 -0.38 -26.76 -13.08
C GLY A 53 -0.67 -25.84 -14.27
N PHE A 54 -0.41 -26.28 -15.51
CA PHE A 54 -0.76 -25.51 -16.71
C PHE A 54 -2.28 -25.37 -16.92
N ILE A 55 -3.02 -26.48 -16.76
CA ILE A 55 -4.49 -26.51 -16.89
C ILE A 55 -5.12 -25.72 -15.73
N ALA A 56 -4.58 -25.88 -14.52
CA ALA A 56 -5.00 -25.12 -13.35
C ALA A 56 -4.81 -23.61 -13.56
N ALA A 57 -3.68 -23.17 -14.12
CA ALA A 57 -3.44 -21.76 -14.44
C ALA A 57 -4.42 -21.21 -15.50
N PHE A 58 -4.72 -22.02 -16.52
CA PHE A 58 -5.66 -21.64 -17.58
C PHE A 58 -7.08 -21.40 -17.05
N ILE A 59 -7.45 -22.01 -15.93
CA ILE A 59 -8.76 -21.85 -15.29
C ILE A 59 -8.72 -20.77 -14.21
N ALA A 60 -7.70 -20.79 -13.34
CA ALA A 60 -7.60 -19.88 -12.21
C ALA A 60 -7.41 -18.41 -12.62
N ILE A 61 -6.60 -18.14 -13.65
CA ILE A 61 -6.33 -16.77 -14.10
C ILE A 61 -7.62 -16.08 -14.59
N PRO A 62 -8.44 -16.67 -15.49
CA PRO A 62 -9.72 -16.09 -15.89
C PRO A 62 -10.70 -15.87 -14.73
N ILE A 63 -10.74 -16.79 -13.76
CA ILE A 63 -11.61 -16.64 -12.57
C ILE A 63 -11.22 -15.38 -11.79
N VAL A 64 -9.94 -15.22 -11.49
CA VAL A 64 -9.44 -14.04 -10.77
C VAL A 64 -9.61 -12.77 -11.61
N ALA A 65 -9.33 -12.84 -12.91
CA ALA A 65 -9.53 -11.71 -13.82
C ALA A 65 -11.00 -11.26 -13.86
N TYR A 66 -11.96 -12.20 -13.85
CA TYR A 66 -13.38 -11.89 -13.77
C TYR A 66 -13.75 -11.22 -12.44
N LEU A 67 -13.21 -11.70 -11.32
CA LEU A 67 -13.41 -11.04 -10.02
C LEU A 67 -12.83 -9.62 -10.02
N GLY A 68 -11.64 -9.43 -10.58
CA GLY A 68 -11.04 -8.10 -10.77
C GLY A 68 -11.91 -7.18 -11.63
N LEU A 69 -12.46 -7.70 -12.74
CA LEU A 69 -13.39 -6.96 -13.58
C LEU A 69 -14.68 -6.58 -12.83
N ARG A 70 -15.21 -7.47 -11.98
CA ARG A 70 -16.38 -7.18 -11.15
C ARG A 70 -16.07 -6.05 -10.17
N VAL A 71 -14.93 -6.12 -9.46
CA VAL A 71 -14.46 -5.05 -8.57
C VAL A 71 -14.33 -3.72 -9.31
N TYR A 72 -13.76 -3.72 -10.52
CA TYR A 72 -13.61 -2.51 -11.33
C TYR A 72 -14.96 -1.89 -11.74
N ARG A 73 -15.98 -2.73 -11.94
CA ARG A 73 -17.34 -2.30 -12.31
C ARG A 73 -18.17 -1.83 -11.12
N ILE A 74 -17.72 -2.02 -9.88
CA ILE A 74 -18.44 -1.50 -8.70
C ILE A 74 -18.25 0.04 -8.69
N PRO A 75 -19.33 0.82 -8.85
CA PRO A 75 -19.23 2.26 -8.94
C PRO A 75 -18.66 2.83 -7.63
N GLY A 76 -17.67 3.70 -7.75
CA GLY A 76 -17.04 4.36 -6.61
C GLY A 76 -15.96 3.54 -5.89
N LEU A 77 -15.87 2.22 -6.09
CA LEU A 77 -14.88 1.40 -5.37
C LEU A 77 -13.44 1.68 -5.81
N VAL A 78 -13.19 1.75 -7.12
CA VAL A 78 -11.87 2.11 -7.66
C VAL A 78 -11.45 3.50 -7.21
N LYS A 79 -12.40 4.45 -7.23
CA LYS A 79 -12.16 5.81 -6.77
C LYS A 79 -11.81 5.83 -5.27
N MET A 80 -12.58 5.14 -4.44
CA MET A 80 -12.33 5.04 -3.00
C MET A 80 -10.96 4.46 -2.67
N VAL A 81 -10.52 3.44 -3.41
CA VAL A 81 -9.18 2.85 -3.27
C VAL A 81 -8.09 3.88 -3.60
N ILE A 82 -8.21 4.59 -4.71
CA ILE A 82 -7.24 5.64 -5.08
C ILE A 82 -7.25 6.77 -4.05
N ASP A 83 -8.44 7.25 -3.67
CA ASP A 83 -8.63 8.32 -2.69
C ASP A 83 -7.98 7.95 -1.35
N THR A 84 -8.14 6.69 -0.90
CA THR A 84 -7.47 6.18 0.32
C THR A 84 -5.93 6.23 0.20
N GLY A 85 -5.38 5.83 -0.95
CA GLY A 85 -3.94 5.92 -1.21
C GLY A 85 -3.44 7.38 -1.21
N VAL A 86 -4.23 8.30 -1.76
CA VAL A 86 -3.94 9.74 -1.77
C VAL A 86 -4.03 10.33 -0.36
N GLU A 87 -5.01 9.92 0.45
CA GLU A 87 -5.16 10.33 1.85
C GLU A 87 -3.96 9.90 2.70
N LEU A 88 -3.41 8.71 2.47
CA LEU A 88 -2.16 8.25 3.11
C LEU A 88 -0.99 9.20 2.81
N VAL A 89 -0.82 9.60 1.55
CA VAL A 89 0.22 10.57 1.14
C VAL A 89 -0.01 11.93 1.80
N ASN A 90 -1.24 12.43 1.76
CA ASN A 90 -1.60 13.72 2.36
C ASN A 90 -1.39 13.73 3.88
N THR A 91 -1.71 12.62 4.55
CA THR A 91 -1.48 12.45 5.97
C THR A 91 0.02 12.48 6.29
N GLY A 92 0.84 11.79 5.49
CA GLY A 92 2.30 11.82 5.63
C GLY A 92 2.84 13.24 5.50
N LYS A 93 2.38 13.98 4.50
CA LYS A 93 2.75 15.39 4.30
C LYS A 93 2.36 16.26 5.52
N ALA A 94 1.12 16.13 6.00
CA ALA A 94 0.66 16.90 7.16
C ALA A 94 1.49 16.62 8.43
N LYS A 95 1.95 15.38 8.62
CA LYS A 95 2.85 15.04 9.74
C LYS A 95 4.22 15.68 9.58
N ILE A 96 4.78 15.72 8.37
CA ILE A 96 6.05 16.40 8.08
C ILE A 96 5.96 17.90 8.39
N ASP A 97 4.86 18.54 7.99
CA ASP A 97 4.62 19.96 8.26
C ASP A 97 4.53 20.23 9.76
N ALA A 98 3.88 19.35 10.53
CA ALA A 98 3.86 19.43 11.99
C ALA A 98 5.26 19.28 12.62
N PHE A 99 6.10 18.37 12.10
CA PHE A 99 7.49 18.26 12.55
C PHE A 99 8.32 19.49 12.21
N ASN A 100 8.09 20.12 11.06
CA ASN A 100 8.76 21.37 10.70
C ASN A 100 8.41 22.48 11.70
N ALA A 101 7.13 22.62 12.07
CA ALA A 101 6.70 23.61 13.07
C ALA A 101 7.35 23.37 14.45
N LEU A 102 7.47 22.11 14.89
CA LEU A 102 8.17 21.75 16.12
C LEU A 102 9.67 22.06 16.06
N ALA A 103 10.30 21.84 14.91
CA ALA A 103 11.70 22.18 14.73
C ALA A 103 11.93 23.70 14.73
N GLU A 104 10.96 24.50 14.30
CA GLU A 104 11.02 25.97 14.35
C GLU A 104 10.80 26.49 15.77
N SER A 105 9.90 25.91 16.56
CA SER A 105 9.70 26.32 17.95
C SER A 105 10.93 26.06 18.83
N GLU A 106 11.72 25.04 18.54
CA GLU A 106 12.97 24.72 19.25
C GLU A 106 14.17 25.58 18.83
N LYS A 107 14.06 26.33 17.72
CA LYS A 107 15.10 27.27 17.26
C LYS A 107 15.04 28.62 17.96
N VAL A 108 13.89 28.99 18.54
CA VAL A 108 13.67 30.24 19.29
C VAL A 108 14.29 30.15 20.66
#